data_AF-A0A0C3BQ98-F1
#
_entry.id   AF-A0A0C3BQ98-F1
#
_cell.length_a   1.000
_cell.length_b   1.000
_cell.length_c   1.000
_cell.angle_alpha   90.00
_cell.angle_beta   90.00
_cell.angle_gamma   90.00
#
_symmetry.space_group_name_H-M   'P 1'
#
loop_
_entity.id
_entity.type
_entity.pdbx_description
1 polymer ?
#
loop_
_entity_poly.entity_id
_entity_poly.type
_entity_poly.pdbx_seq_one_letter_code
_entity_poly.pdbx_strand_id
1 'polypeptide(L)'
;MLARTARNALLKPSSRFRGCLHAKRNVVHVASRSASTVTLPASVDDIALVSLFDQPKNGFKSSPFAYTGIFGHPTLISPNAFTALADATLLRAQLLTERILRARESRDELFKVVKNLDRLSDMLCSVIDLAELIRNAHPDRLWVDSANEAYEKLCEFMNILNTHVGLYELFFRTLPLSNH
;
A
#
# COMPACT_ATOMS: atom_id res chain seq x y z
N MET A 1 -41.11 37.08 -1.80
CA MET A 1 -40.14 38.20 -1.61
C MET A 1 -39.02 37.72 -0.71
N LEU A 2 -37.76 37.83 -1.19
CA LEU A 2 -36.49 38.06 -0.48
C LEU A 2 -36.18 37.18 0.75
N ALA A 3 -35.33 36.15 0.68
CA ALA A 3 -33.85 36.13 0.57
C ALA A 3 -33.09 36.35 1.90
N ARG A 4 -32.32 35.32 2.33
CA ARG A 4 -30.89 35.31 2.79
C ARG A 4 -30.64 34.13 3.76
N THR A 5 -30.14 32.97 3.31
CA THR A 5 -28.73 32.48 3.25
C THR A 5 -27.84 32.70 4.47
N ALA A 6 -27.42 31.57 5.07
CA ALA A 6 -26.04 31.35 5.54
C ALA A 6 -25.66 29.88 5.28
N ARG A 7 -24.72 29.67 4.37
CA ARG A 7 -24.07 28.39 4.06
C ARG A 7 -22.78 28.34 4.86
N ASN A 8 -22.54 27.30 5.65
CA ASN A 8 -21.19 26.98 6.13
C ASN A 8 -20.81 25.59 5.63
N ALA A 9 -20.22 25.59 4.44
CA ALA A 9 -19.48 24.47 3.89
C ALA A 9 -18.06 24.51 4.50
N LEU A 10 -17.72 23.53 5.32
CA LEU A 10 -16.33 23.27 5.72
C LEU A 10 -15.59 22.67 4.51
N LEU A 11 -15.00 23.56 3.73
CA LEU A 11 -14.08 23.24 2.65
C LEU A 11 -12.77 22.70 3.25
N LYS A 12 -12.53 21.41 3.05
CA LYS A 12 -11.27 20.73 3.35
C LYS A 12 -10.21 21.22 2.34
N PRO A 13 -9.01 21.68 2.77
CA PRO A 13 -8.00 22.12 1.82
C PRO A 13 -7.46 20.92 1.03
N SER A 14 -7.59 21.03 -0.29
CA SER A 14 -6.89 20.21 -1.29
C SER A 14 -5.40 20.57 -1.24
N SER A 15 -4.57 19.73 -0.64
CA SER A 15 -3.12 19.81 -0.80
C SER A 15 -2.76 19.28 -2.19
N ARG A 16 -2.87 20.17 -3.18
CA ARG A 16 -2.37 19.99 -4.54
C ARG A 16 -0.84 20.11 -4.47
N PHE A 17 -0.12 19.00 -4.58
CA PHE A 17 1.35 19.02 -4.61
C PHE A 17 1.81 19.79 -5.85
N ARG A 18 2.24 21.04 -5.67
CA ARG A 18 2.90 21.85 -6.71
C ARG A 18 4.34 21.37 -6.81
N GLY A 19 4.63 20.59 -7.85
CA GLY A 19 6.00 20.33 -8.26
C GLY A 19 6.66 21.65 -8.68
N CYS A 20 7.66 22.09 -7.92
CA CYS A 20 8.54 23.19 -8.28
C CYS A 20 9.99 22.78 -8.04
N LEU A 21 10.54 21.95 -8.94
CA LEU A 21 11.98 21.87 -9.15
C LEU A 21 12.26 22.22 -10.61
N HIS A 22 12.35 23.53 -10.87
CA HIS A 22 13.07 24.07 -12.01
C HIS A 22 14.56 23.80 -11.77
N ALA A 23 15.05 22.65 -12.21
CA ALA A 23 16.49 22.42 -12.37
C ALA A 23 16.83 22.58 -13.85
N LYS A 24 17.76 23.49 -14.16
CA LYS A 24 18.28 23.69 -15.52
C LYS A 24 18.83 22.36 -16.04
N ARG A 25 18.21 21.86 -17.10
CA ARG A 25 18.57 20.62 -17.78
C ARG A 25 19.84 20.87 -18.60
N ASN A 26 21.00 20.56 -18.04
CA ASN A 26 22.21 20.38 -18.84
C ASN A 26 22.15 19.00 -19.49
N VAL A 27 22.05 18.98 -20.81
CA VAL A 27 22.09 17.77 -21.62
C VAL A 27 23.52 17.25 -21.61
N VAL A 28 23.77 16.16 -20.89
CA VAL A 28 25.01 15.38 -21.04
C VAL A 28 24.68 14.20 -21.94
N HIS A 29 25.33 14.15 -23.10
CA HIS A 29 25.27 13.03 -24.02
C HIS A 29 25.68 11.73 -23.31
N VAL A 30 24.77 10.76 -23.27
CA VAL A 30 25.04 9.41 -22.77
C VAL A 30 25.75 8.64 -23.88
N ALA A 31 27.08 8.64 -23.86
CA ALA A 31 27.85 7.61 -24.53
C ALA A 31 27.73 6.31 -23.71
N SER A 32 27.46 5.20 -24.41
CA SER A 32 27.37 3.85 -23.86
C SER A 32 28.55 3.55 -22.93
N ARG A 33 28.27 3.30 -21.65
CA ARG A 33 29.30 2.99 -20.65
C ARG A 33 29.47 1.48 -20.55
N SER A 34 30.59 0.98 -21.05
CA SER A 34 31.13 -0.33 -20.70
C SER A 34 31.37 -0.40 -19.19
N ALA A 35 31.02 -1.53 -18.56
CA ALA A 35 31.17 -1.75 -17.13
C ALA A 35 32.66 -1.80 -16.75
N SER A 36 33.19 -0.66 -16.32
CA SER A 36 34.45 -0.56 -15.60
C SER A 36 34.11 -0.09 -14.19
N THR A 37 34.46 -0.90 -13.20
CA THR A 37 34.41 -0.56 -11.77
C THR A 37 35.45 0.53 -11.47
N VAL A 38 35.17 1.74 -11.92
CA VAL A 38 35.88 2.93 -11.49
C VAL A 38 35.33 3.27 -10.11
N THR A 39 36.16 3.12 -9.07
CA THR A 39 35.88 3.61 -7.72
C THR A 39 35.91 5.13 -7.77
N LEU A 40 34.82 5.73 -8.21
CA LEU A 40 34.64 7.18 -8.15
C LEU A 40 34.49 7.57 -6.67
N PRO A 41 35.19 8.61 -6.20
CA PRO A 41 34.94 9.13 -4.86
C PRO A 41 33.48 9.54 -4.76
N ALA A 42 32.85 9.22 -3.62
CA ALA A 42 31.45 9.53 -3.35
C ALA A 42 31.17 10.98 -3.72
N SER A 43 30.14 11.20 -4.55
CA SER A 43 29.64 12.54 -4.84
C SER A 43 29.23 13.22 -3.53
N VAL A 44 29.18 14.56 -3.53
CA VAL A 44 28.66 15.32 -2.37
C VAL A 44 27.25 14.84 -1.99
N ASP A 45 26.45 14.44 -2.98
CA ASP A 45 25.12 13.85 -2.78
C ASP A 45 25.19 12.45 -2.15
N ASP A 46 26.15 11.62 -2.55
CA ASP A 46 26.34 10.27 -1.98
C ASP A 46 26.76 10.35 -0.51
N ILE A 47 27.62 11.32 -0.16
CA ILE A 47 28.02 11.59 1.23
C ILE A 47 26.83 12.07 2.07
N ALA A 48 25.93 12.87 1.47
CA ALA A 48 24.71 13.30 2.15
C ALA A 48 23.76 12.12 2.44
N LEU A 49 23.65 11.15 1.52
CA LEU A 49 22.86 9.93 1.73
C LEU A 49 23.45 9.04 2.83
N VAL A 50 24.77 8.89 2.89
CA VAL A 50 25.45 8.16 3.97
C VAL A 50 25.06 8.73 5.34
N SER A 51 25.08 10.06 5.49
CA SER A 51 24.67 10.70 6.76
C SER A 51 23.20 10.47 7.13
N LEU A 52 22.31 10.24 6.16
CA LEU A 52 20.90 9.96 6.38
C LEU A 52 20.65 8.52 6.86
N PHE A 53 21.40 7.55 6.32
CA PHE A 53 21.28 6.13 6.67
C PHE A 53 22.06 5.77 7.95
N ASP A 54 23.23 6.36 8.16
CA ASP A 54 24.08 6.09 9.33
C ASP A 54 23.60 6.81 10.59
N GLN A 55 22.78 7.85 10.44
CA GLN A 55 22.10 8.51 11.55
C GLN A 55 20.60 8.21 11.46
N PRO A 56 20.12 7.10 12.03
CA PRO A 56 18.69 6.89 12.17
C PRO A 56 18.13 8.00 13.06
N LYS A 57 17.69 9.09 12.45
CA LYS A 57 16.86 10.08 13.13
C LYS A 57 15.56 9.34 13.39
N ASN A 58 15.30 8.97 14.65
CA ASN A 58 14.01 8.47 15.10
C ASN A 58 12.93 9.50 14.74
N GLY A 59 12.41 9.43 13.52
CA GLY A 59 11.35 10.30 13.00
C GLY A 59 10.02 10.07 13.69
N PHE A 60 9.94 9.05 14.55
CA PHE A 60 8.83 8.79 15.43
C PHE A 60 9.17 9.31 16.83
N LYS A 61 8.68 10.52 17.15
CA LYS A 61 8.58 10.99 18.54
C LYS A 61 7.46 10.25 19.26
N SER A 62 7.51 8.92 19.35
CA SER A 62 6.71 8.19 20.33
C SER A 62 7.39 8.39 21.69
N SER A 63 6.60 8.62 22.74
CA SER A 63 7.18 8.57 24.09
C SER A 63 7.77 7.17 24.29
N PRO A 64 8.90 7.00 24.97
CA PRO A 64 9.44 5.68 25.30
C PRO A 64 8.49 4.84 26.18
N PHE A 65 7.38 5.42 26.63
CA PHE A 65 6.30 4.79 27.38
C PHE A 65 5.02 4.57 26.54
N ALA A 66 5.02 4.91 25.26
CA ALA A 66 3.87 4.67 24.39
C ALA A 66 3.80 3.16 24.12
N TYR A 67 2.85 2.49 24.77
CA TYR A 67 2.53 1.10 24.51
C TYR A 67 1.96 0.97 23.10
N THR A 68 2.81 0.64 22.13
CA THR A 68 2.38 0.28 20.78
C THR A 68 2.38 -1.24 20.64
N GLY A 69 1.41 -1.79 19.90
CA GLY A 69 1.41 -3.20 19.58
C GLY A 69 2.61 -3.62 18.71
N ILE A 70 2.65 -4.89 18.32
CA ILE A 70 3.78 -5.46 17.56
C ILE A 70 4.05 -4.63 16.29
N PHE A 71 5.34 -4.34 16.05
CA PHE A 71 5.85 -3.49 14.97
C PHE A 71 5.29 -2.06 14.95
N GLY A 72 4.86 -1.53 16.10
CA GLY A 72 4.27 -0.20 16.19
C GLY A 72 2.81 -0.17 15.72
N HIS A 73 2.19 -1.31 15.46
CA HIS A 73 0.79 -1.38 15.05
C HIS A 73 -0.13 -1.20 16.27
N PRO A 74 -0.93 -0.12 16.34
CA PRO A 74 -1.65 0.24 17.57
C PRO A 74 -2.73 -0.77 17.96
N THR A 75 -3.21 -1.59 17.02
CA THR A 75 -4.23 -2.61 17.32
C THR A 75 -3.64 -3.96 17.66
N LEU A 76 -2.38 -4.27 17.33
CA LEU A 76 -1.78 -5.59 17.54
C LEU A 76 -1.17 -5.71 18.94
N ILE A 77 -2.01 -5.55 19.95
CA ILE A 77 -1.62 -5.56 21.37
C ILE A 77 -1.82 -6.93 22.05
N SER A 78 -2.51 -7.85 21.38
CA SER A 78 -2.79 -9.21 21.87
C SER A 78 -2.94 -10.20 20.70
N PRO A 79 -2.79 -11.53 20.92
CA PRO A 79 -2.97 -12.53 19.87
C PRO A 79 -4.32 -12.41 19.14
N ASN A 80 -5.41 -12.23 19.88
CA ASN A 80 -6.76 -12.08 19.31
C ASN A 80 -6.90 -10.86 18.38
N ALA A 81 -6.01 -9.87 18.50
CA ALA A 81 -6.01 -8.73 17.59
C ALA A 81 -5.64 -9.11 16.15
N PHE A 82 -4.92 -10.23 15.94
CA PHE A 82 -4.66 -10.78 14.60
C PHE A 82 -5.95 -11.24 13.93
N THR A 83 -6.79 -11.98 14.65
CA THR A 83 -8.08 -12.44 14.15
C THR A 83 -8.95 -11.25 13.77
N ALA A 84 -9.04 -10.23 14.64
CA ALA A 84 -9.78 -9.00 14.35
C ALA A 84 -9.21 -8.22 13.15
N LEU A 85 -7.88 -8.18 13.00
CA LEU A 85 -7.22 -7.55 11.84
C LEU A 85 -7.55 -8.30 10.54
N ALA A 86 -7.50 -9.63 10.56
CA ALA A 86 -7.84 -10.47 9.41
C ALA A 86 -9.31 -10.29 9.01
N ASP A 87 -10.24 -10.34 9.96
CA ASP A 87 -11.67 -10.17 9.69
C ASP A 87 -11.99 -8.78 9.12
N ALA A 88 -11.41 -7.73 9.69
CA ALA A 88 -11.59 -6.37 9.19
C ALA A 88 -10.97 -6.18 7.79
N THR A 89 -9.88 -6.87 7.50
CA THR A 89 -9.22 -6.86 6.18
C THR A 89 -10.07 -7.60 5.16
N LEU A 90 -10.56 -8.79 5.50
CA LEU A 90 -11.44 -9.59 4.66
C LEU A 90 -12.72 -8.84 4.29
N LEU A 91 -13.39 -8.21 5.26
CA LEU A 91 -14.60 -7.42 4.99
C LEU A 91 -14.33 -6.28 4.01
N ARG A 92 -13.23 -5.54 4.20
CA ARG A 92 -12.86 -4.45 3.29
C ARG A 92 -12.50 -4.96 1.90
N ALA A 93 -11.81 -6.09 1.83
CA ALA A 93 -11.43 -6.74 0.59
C ALA A 93 -12.67 -7.19 -0.19
N GLN A 94 -13.65 -7.84 0.48
CA GLN A 94 -14.94 -8.21 -0.12
C GLN A 94 -15.70 -7.00 -0.68
N LEU A 95 -15.81 -5.91 0.09
CA LEU A 95 -16.47 -4.68 -0.37
C LEU A 95 -15.76 -4.06 -1.59
N LEU A 96 -14.44 -4.11 -1.62
CA LEU A 96 -13.65 -3.62 -2.75
C LEU A 96 -13.82 -4.51 -3.98
N THR A 97 -13.84 -5.84 -3.81
CA THR A 97 -14.12 -6.81 -4.88
C THR A 97 -15.50 -6.56 -5.50
N GLU A 98 -16.54 -6.38 -4.69
CA GLU A 98 -17.89 -6.05 -5.18
C GLU A 98 -17.90 -4.76 -6.01
N ARG A 99 -17.18 -3.73 -5.54
CA ARG A 99 -17.04 -2.48 -6.29
C ARG A 99 -16.32 -2.69 -7.62
N ILE A 100 -15.26 -3.51 -7.64
CA ILE A 100 -14.53 -3.84 -8.87
C ILE A 100 -15.46 -4.54 -9.86
N LEU A 101 -16.25 -5.52 -9.41
CA LEU A 101 -17.17 -6.26 -10.28
C LEU A 101 -18.25 -5.37 -10.92
N ARG A 102 -18.71 -4.34 -10.19
CA ARG A 102 -19.67 -3.33 -10.68
C ARG A 102 -19.05 -2.28 -11.61
N ALA A 103 -17.72 -2.21 -11.73
CA ALA A 103 -17.05 -1.23 -12.59
C ALA A 103 -17.46 -1.33 -14.07
N ARG A 104 -18.03 -2.47 -14.50
CA ARG A 104 -18.62 -2.67 -15.83
C ARG A 104 -19.73 -1.67 -16.19
N GLU A 105 -20.37 -1.06 -15.19
CA GLU A 105 -21.49 -0.14 -15.35
C GLU A 105 -21.04 1.29 -15.67
N SER A 106 -19.75 1.61 -15.50
CA SER A 106 -19.21 2.95 -15.70
C SER A 106 -17.81 2.93 -16.32
N ARG A 107 -17.63 3.66 -17.43
CA ARG A 107 -16.33 3.77 -18.10
C ARG A 107 -15.25 4.35 -17.18
N ASP A 108 -15.62 5.29 -16.32
CA ASP A 108 -14.70 5.93 -15.37
C ASP A 108 -14.25 4.96 -14.26
N GLU A 109 -15.12 4.03 -13.84
CA GLU A 109 -14.73 3.00 -12.87
C GLU A 109 -13.92 1.89 -13.54
N LEU A 110 -14.16 1.59 -14.82
CA LEU A 110 -13.36 0.63 -15.60
C LEU A 110 -11.87 1.03 -15.64
N PHE A 111 -11.57 2.32 -15.82
CA PHE A 111 -10.19 2.83 -15.78
C PHE A 111 -9.54 2.72 -14.38
N LYS A 112 -10.32 2.53 -13.32
CA LYS A 112 -9.82 2.37 -11.94
C LYS A 112 -9.68 0.91 -11.54
N VAL A 113 -10.09 -0.05 -12.37
CA VAL A 113 -10.07 -1.48 -12.02
C VAL A 113 -8.68 -1.95 -11.63
N VAL A 114 -7.66 -1.68 -12.46
CA VAL A 114 -6.27 -2.07 -12.17
C VAL A 114 -5.82 -1.48 -10.83
N LYS A 115 -6.04 -0.19 -10.61
CA LYS A 115 -5.70 0.47 -9.35
C LYS A 115 -6.44 -0.10 -8.13
N ASN A 116 -7.69 -0.50 -8.31
CA ASN A 116 -8.47 -1.12 -7.24
C ASN A 116 -8.02 -2.55 -6.96
N LEU A 117 -7.58 -3.30 -7.98
CA LEU A 117 -6.94 -4.61 -7.81
C LEU A 117 -5.60 -4.47 -7.08
N ASP A 118 -4.75 -3.51 -7.46
CA ASP A 118 -3.50 -3.23 -6.73
C ASP A 118 -3.78 -2.96 -5.25
N ARG A 119 -4.79 -2.11 -4.97
CA ARG A 119 -5.20 -1.80 -3.60
C ARG A 119 -5.74 -3.02 -2.85
N LEU A 120 -6.43 -3.93 -3.55
CA LEU A 120 -6.92 -5.18 -2.98
C LEU A 120 -5.75 -6.07 -2.58
N SER A 121 -4.76 -6.23 -3.47
CA SER A 121 -3.54 -6.97 -3.21
C SER A 121 -2.73 -6.36 -2.07
N ASP A 122 -2.50 -5.04 -2.05
CA ASP A 122 -1.81 -4.34 -0.96
C ASP A 122 -2.45 -4.63 0.41
N MET A 123 -3.77 -4.60 0.46
CA MET A 123 -4.54 -4.82 1.69
C MET A 123 -4.44 -6.27 2.19
N LEU A 124 -4.45 -7.25 1.29
CA LEU A 124 -4.32 -8.67 1.65
C LEU A 124 -2.87 -9.02 1.99
N CYS A 125 -1.93 -8.73 1.09
CA CYS A 125 -0.53 -9.09 1.23
C CYS A 125 0.11 -8.44 2.46
N SER A 126 -0.22 -7.18 2.77
CA SER A 126 0.35 -6.53 3.96
C SER A 126 0.03 -7.26 5.28
N VAL A 127 -1.15 -7.89 5.38
CA VAL A 127 -1.52 -8.68 6.57
C VAL A 127 -0.98 -10.11 6.50
N ILE A 128 -0.93 -10.69 5.30
CA ILE A 128 -0.35 -12.03 5.05
C ILE A 128 1.15 -12.02 5.40
N ASP A 129 1.92 -11.05 4.92
CA ASP A 129 3.36 -10.94 5.17
C ASP A 129 3.66 -10.75 6.66
N LEU A 130 2.83 -9.93 7.33
CA LEU A 130 2.90 -9.73 8.76
C LEU A 130 2.59 -11.03 9.53
N ALA A 131 1.55 -11.77 9.13
CA ALA A 131 1.20 -13.04 9.74
C ALA A 131 2.31 -14.08 9.52
N GLU A 132 2.92 -14.10 8.33
CA GLU A 132 4.06 -14.94 7.97
C GLU A 132 5.28 -14.65 8.85
N LEU A 133 5.57 -13.38 9.12
CA LEU A 133 6.64 -13.02 10.03
C LEU A 133 6.36 -13.52 11.46
N ILE A 134 5.16 -13.30 11.99
CA ILE A 134 4.81 -13.68 13.36
C ILE A 134 4.81 -15.19 13.57
N ARG A 135 4.21 -15.96 12.66
CA ARG A 135 4.18 -17.43 12.79
C ARG A 135 5.57 -18.07 12.75
N ASN A 136 6.55 -17.42 12.11
CA ASN A 136 7.91 -17.95 11.96
C ASN A 136 8.89 -17.42 13.03
N ALA A 137 8.64 -16.25 13.62
CA ALA A 137 9.61 -15.56 14.48
C ALA A 137 9.14 -15.29 15.92
N HIS A 138 7.83 -15.36 16.20
CA HIS A 138 7.32 -15.01 17.54
C HIS A 138 7.57 -16.13 18.57
N PRO A 139 8.12 -15.83 19.76
CA PRO A 139 8.45 -16.86 20.75
C PRO A 139 7.22 -17.45 21.47
N ASP A 140 6.14 -16.68 21.59
CA ASP A 140 4.89 -17.11 22.20
C ASP A 140 3.98 -17.81 21.18
N ARG A 141 3.54 -19.03 21.53
CA ARG A 141 2.69 -19.89 20.71
C ARG A 141 1.31 -19.31 20.46
N LEU A 142 0.72 -18.57 21.40
CA LEU A 142 -0.61 -17.98 21.19
C LEU A 142 -0.60 -16.99 20.02
N TRP A 143 0.47 -16.20 19.90
CA TRP A 143 0.67 -15.32 18.75
C TRP A 143 0.89 -16.08 17.45
N VAL A 144 1.66 -17.17 17.48
CA VAL A 144 1.89 -18.02 16.31
C VAL A 144 0.58 -18.63 15.83
N ASP A 145 -0.25 -19.15 16.74
CA ASP A 145 -1.53 -19.78 16.39
C ASP A 145 -2.53 -18.75 15.83
N SER A 146 -2.66 -17.58 16.45
CA SER A 146 -3.50 -16.50 15.92
C SER A 146 -3.01 -15.97 14.57
N ALA A 147 -1.69 -15.90 14.35
CA ALA A 147 -1.12 -15.53 13.05
C ALA A 147 -1.36 -16.61 11.99
N ASN A 148 -1.29 -17.89 12.35
CA ASN A 148 -1.63 -18.99 11.44
C ASN A 148 -3.10 -18.92 11.00
N GLU A 149 -4.03 -18.70 11.92
CA GLU A 149 -5.45 -18.54 11.58
C GLU A 149 -5.69 -17.36 10.62
N ALA A 150 -5.05 -16.22 10.90
CA ALA A 150 -5.12 -15.04 10.04
C ALA A 150 -4.54 -15.30 8.65
N TYR A 151 -3.39 -15.97 8.58
CA TYR A 151 -2.74 -16.35 7.33
C TYR A 151 -3.62 -17.27 6.49
N GLU A 152 -4.13 -18.35 7.08
CA GLU A 152 -5.01 -19.31 6.38
C GLU A 152 -6.25 -18.64 5.82
N LYS A 153 -6.95 -17.84 6.64
CA LYS A 153 -8.16 -17.12 6.25
C LYS A 153 -7.95 -16.18 5.06
N LEU A 154 -6.86 -15.41 5.06
CA LEU A 154 -6.59 -14.44 3.99
C LEU A 154 -6.02 -15.10 2.73
N CYS A 155 -5.20 -16.15 2.88
CA CYS A 155 -4.73 -16.95 1.74
C CYS A 155 -5.88 -17.69 1.05
N GLU A 156 -6.84 -18.20 1.80
CA GLU A 156 -8.06 -18.80 1.24
C GLU A 156 -8.82 -17.78 0.38
N PHE A 157 -9.06 -16.59 0.92
CA PHE A 157 -9.74 -15.54 0.17
C PHE A 157 -8.95 -15.11 -1.08
N MET A 158 -7.63 -15.02 -0.99
CA MET A 158 -6.76 -14.75 -2.15
C MET A 158 -6.90 -15.83 -3.23
N ASN A 159 -6.97 -17.11 -2.85
CA ASN A 159 -7.20 -18.20 -3.80
C ASN A 159 -8.56 -18.09 -4.51
N ILE A 160 -9.61 -17.71 -3.76
CA ILE A 160 -10.93 -17.41 -4.33
C ILE A 160 -10.84 -16.28 -5.35
N LEU A 161 -10.16 -15.17 -5.02
CA LEU A 161 -9.98 -14.04 -5.94
C LEU A 161 -9.21 -14.43 -7.21
N ASN A 162 -8.11 -15.16 -7.07
CA ASN A 162 -7.25 -15.58 -8.18
C ASN A 162 -7.95 -16.53 -9.16
N THR A 163 -9.01 -17.21 -8.73
CA THR A 163 -9.84 -18.11 -9.55
C THR A 163 -11.17 -17.51 -9.96
N HIS A 164 -11.42 -16.24 -9.63
CA HIS A 164 -12.72 -15.61 -9.84
C HIS A 164 -12.94 -15.21 -11.32
N VAL A 165 -13.79 -15.96 -12.02
CA VAL A 165 -14.11 -15.75 -13.44
C VAL A 165 -14.60 -14.33 -13.73
N GLY A 166 -15.42 -13.74 -12.85
CA GLY A 166 -15.92 -12.38 -13.06
C GLY A 166 -14.84 -11.29 -13.01
N LEU A 167 -13.72 -11.52 -12.31
CA LEU A 167 -12.58 -10.60 -12.27
C LEU A 167 -11.73 -10.76 -13.54
N TYR A 168 -11.55 -12.01 -13.99
CA TYR A 168 -10.88 -12.32 -15.25
C TYR A 168 -11.56 -11.62 -16.45
N GLU A 169 -12.88 -11.78 -16.59
CA GLU A 169 -13.65 -11.14 -17.66
C GLU A 169 -13.56 -9.61 -17.63
N LEU A 170 -13.57 -9.03 -16.43
CA LEU A 170 -13.43 -7.60 -16.25
C LEU A 170 -12.04 -7.12 -16.70
N PHE A 171 -10.99 -7.84 -16.31
CA PHE A 171 -9.62 -7.51 -16.69
C PHE A 171 -9.44 -7.55 -18.21
N PHE A 172 -9.93 -8.60 -18.88
CA PHE A 172 -9.87 -8.70 -20.34
C PHE A 172 -10.52 -7.49 -21.03
N ARG A 173 -11.64 -7.00 -20.49
CA ARG A 173 -12.34 -5.82 -21.01
C ARG A 173 -11.64 -4.48 -20.72
N THR A 174 -10.81 -4.42 -19.67
CA THR A 174 -10.00 -3.23 -19.36
C THR A 174 -8.77 -3.10 -20.26
N LEU A 175 -8.27 -4.21 -20.80
CA LEU A 175 -7.16 -4.18 -21.74
C LEU A 175 -7.63 -3.53 -23.05
N PRO A 176 -6.91 -2.53 -23.56
CA PRO A 176 -7.19 -2.04 -24.89
C PRO A 176 -6.98 -3.20 -25.84
N LEU A 177 -8.06 -3.67 -26.48
CA LEU A 177 -7.95 -4.50 -27.67
C LEU A 177 -7.15 -3.67 -28.67
N SER A 178 -5.85 -3.94 -28.76
CA SER A 178 -5.07 -3.59 -29.94
C SER A 178 -5.72 -4.35 -31.08
N ASN A 179 -6.64 -3.66 -31.76
CA ASN A 179 -7.26 -4.10 -33.00
C ASN A 179 -6.14 -4.56 -33.93
N HIS A 180 -6.11 -5.85 -34.21
CA HIS A 180 -5.37 -6.43 -35.32
C HIS A 180 -6.33 -6.62 -36.48
#